data_AF-A0A7J0DCI1-F1
#
_entry.id   AF-A0A7J0DCI1-F1
#
_cell.length_a   1.000
_cell.length_b   1.000
_cell.length_c   1.000
_cell.angle_alpha   90.00
_cell.angle_beta   90.00
_cell.angle_gamma   90.00
#
_symmetry.space_group_name_H-M   'P 1'
#
loop_
_entity.id
_entity.type
_entity.pdbx_description
1 polymer ?
#
loop_
_entity_poly.entity_id
_entity_poly.type
_entity_poly.pdbx_seq_one_letter_code
_entity_poly.pdbx_strand_id
1 'polypeptide(L)'
;MSETISNRYCGYPNFNLSCSSSNKTIINLPGDSYYVKEINYTDSTLTLIDVDVTTNQTCPRATHNVTLQTLPFSYNRLDLNLSFYFNCSYLPTSATPIECLSSGEKQSYVFVVGTEPEGIDWYDFCEDKVVVTVIDSEIDQTNGLITGFGGAMNDGFILDWRTMAECDMCEASDGRCGYNYVTKEFLCFCSDGNIKNDRCKGIEVETGG
;
A
#
# COMPACT_ATOMS: atom_id res chain seq x y z
N MET A 1 5.10 38.21 19.81
CA MET A 1 4.80 37.75 18.43
C MET A 1 4.37 36.31 18.54
N SER A 2 3.10 36.04 18.24
CA SER A 2 2.51 34.70 18.31
C SER A 2 2.91 33.95 17.06
N GLU A 3 3.74 32.92 17.19
CA GLU A 3 4.07 32.01 16.10
C GLU A 3 2.85 31.13 15.83
N THR A 4 2.26 31.33 14.65
CA THR A 4 1.18 30.51 14.13
C THR A 4 1.73 29.12 13.85
N ILE A 5 1.34 28.15 14.68
CA ILE A 5 1.46 26.73 14.34
C ILE A 5 0.57 26.51 13.12
N SER A 6 1.17 26.56 11.94
CA SER A 6 0.55 26.10 10.70
C SER A 6 0.28 24.61 10.87
N ASN A 7 -0.95 24.26 11.24
CA ASN A 7 -1.41 22.89 11.24
C ASN A 7 -1.43 22.46 9.76
N ARG A 8 -0.31 21.92 9.26
CA ARG A 8 -0.18 21.46 7.88
C ARG A 8 -0.98 20.17 7.75
N TYR A 9 -2.26 20.30 7.44
CA TYR A 9 -3.12 19.19 7.06
C TYR A 9 -2.63 18.65 5.70
N CYS A 10 -1.96 17.50 5.70
CA CYS A 10 -1.53 16.80 4.47
C CYS A 10 -2.30 15.50 4.24
N GLY A 11 -3.50 15.34 4.77
CA GLY A 11 -4.26 14.10 4.61
C GLY A 11 -5.60 14.12 5.34
N TYR A 12 -6.40 13.09 5.11
CA TYR A 12 -7.72 12.93 5.74
C TYR A 12 -7.58 12.44 7.19
N PRO A 13 -8.38 12.94 8.15
CA PRO A 13 -8.23 12.64 9.58
C PRO A 13 -8.38 11.16 9.98
N ASN A 14 -9.06 10.35 9.17
CA ASN A 14 -9.40 8.97 9.52
C ASN A 14 -8.37 7.94 9.01
N PHE A 15 -7.44 8.35 8.15
CA PHE A 15 -6.26 7.56 7.85
C PHE A 15 -5.14 8.05 8.77
N ASN A 16 -4.35 7.14 9.34
CA ASN A 16 -3.20 7.47 10.20
C ASN A 16 -2.04 8.05 9.36
N LEU A 17 -2.34 9.11 8.60
CA LEU A 17 -1.44 9.79 7.70
C LEU A 17 -0.60 10.79 8.49
N SER A 18 0.68 10.84 8.17
CA SER A 18 1.62 11.79 8.71
C SER A 18 2.23 12.61 7.58
N CYS A 19 2.81 13.77 7.91
CA CYS A 19 3.51 14.59 6.93
C CYS A 19 5.02 14.38 7.11
N SER A 20 5.71 14.14 6.00
CA SER A 20 7.16 14.20 5.97
C SER A 20 7.65 15.63 6.28
N SER A 21 8.93 15.77 6.61
CA SER A 21 9.60 17.08 6.71
C SER A 21 9.54 17.91 5.43
N SER A 22 9.29 17.27 4.29
CA SER A 22 9.12 17.88 2.97
C SER A 22 7.66 18.07 2.53
N ASN A 23 6.69 17.97 3.46
CA ASN A 23 5.23 18.04 3.21
C ASN A 23 4.66 16.96 2.29
N LYS A 24 5.33 15.81 2.16
CA LYS A 24 4.74 14.64 1.50
C LYS A 24 3.86 13.90 2.49
N THR A 25 2.70 13.47 2.05
CA THR A 25 1.81 12.60 2.81
C THR A 25 2.43 11.21 2.92
N ILE A 26 2.53 10.69 4.13
CA ILE A 26 3.09 9.37 4.45
C ILE A 26 2.03 8.55 5.17
N ILE A 27 1.92 7.28 4.79
CA ILE A 27 1.22 6.27 5.57
C ILE A 27 2.24 5.28 6.14
N ASN A 28 2.06 4.88 7.39
CA ASN A 28 2.89 3.84 8.00
C ASN A 28 2.12 2.52 7.93
N LEU A 29 2.64 1.56 7.18
CA LEU A 29 2.17 0.19 7.20
C LEU A 29 3.07 -0.63 8.12
N PRO A 30 2.63 -1.80 8.59
CA PRO A 30 3.49 -2.72 9.32
C PRO A 30 4.79 -3.02 8.55
N GLY A 31 5.92 -2.63 9.13
CA GLY A 31 7.25 -2.86 8.58
C GLY A 31 7.90 -1.62 8.00
N ASP A 32 7.15 -0.71 7.36
CA ASP A 32 7.74 0.48 6.70
C ASP A 32 6.75 1.64 6.43
N SER A 33 7.28 2.73 5.88
CA SER A 33 6.60 3.95 5.50
C SER A 33 6.41 4.01 3.98
N TYR A 34 5.30 4.57 3.55
CA TYR A 34 4.98 4.73 2.14
C TYR A 34 4.53 6.16 1.86
N TYR A 35 4.98 6.74 0.76
CA TYR A 35 4.44 7.98 0.25
C TYR A 35 3.06 7.74 -0.36
N VAL A 36 2.11 8.61 -0.03
CA VAL A 36 0.82 8.64 -0.70
C VAL A 36 0.95 9.47 -1.96
N LYS A 37 0.86 8.80 -3.12
CA LYS A 37 0.86 9.44 -4.45
C LYS A 37 -0.50 10.06 -4.76
N GLU A 38 -1.57 9.32 -4.48
CA GLU A 38 -2.94 9.70 -4.80
C GLU A 38 -3.94 9.10 -3.82
N ILE A 39 -5.02 9.84 -3.55
CA ILE A 39 -6.19 9.38 -2.79
C ILE A 39 -7.43 9.65 -3.64
N ASN A 40 -8.12 8.60 -4.08
CA ASN A 40 -9.37 8.69 -4.81
C ASN A 40 -10.53 8.25 -3.90
N TYR A 41 -11.27 9.23 -3.39
CA TYR A 41 -12.40 8.99 -2.48
C TYR A 41 -13.63 8.41 -3.17
N THR A 42 -13.78 8.64 -4.48
CA THR A 42 -14.91 8.10 -5.25
C THR A 42 -14.78 6.59 -5.39
N ASP A 43 -13.59 6.12 -5.73
CA ASP A 43 -13.31 4.70 -5.95
C ASP A 43 -12.81 4.00 -4.68
N SER A 44 -12.58 4.76 -3.61
CA SER A 44 -12.04 4.29 -2.33
C SER A 44 -10.65 3.66 -2.45
N THR A 45 -9.77 4.31 -3.21
CA THR A 45 -8.43 3.79 -3.54
C THR A 45 -7.29 4.73 -3.14
N LEU A 46 -6.21 4.13 -2.66
CA LEU A 46 -5.00 4.80 -2.18
C LEU A 46 -3.79 4.30 -2.97
N THR A 47 -3.11 5.17 -3.70
CA THR A 47 -1.90 4.81 -4.44
C THR A 47 -0.66 5.11 -3.59
N LEU A 48 0.15 4.09 -3.35
CA LEU A 48 1.32 4.13 -2.46
C LEU A 48 2.62 3.88 -3.21
N ILE A 49 3.66 4.62 -2.85
CA ILE A 49 5.03 4.41 -3.32
C ILE A 49 5.91 4.15 -2.08
N ASP A 50 6.63 3.05 -2.09
CA ASP A 50 7.61 2.72 -1.05
C ASP A 50 8.71 3.81 -1.00
N VAL A 51 9.03 4.27 0.21
CA VAL A 51 10.03 5.33 0.43
C VAL A 51 11.41 4.92 -0.08
N ASP A 52 11.77 3.64 -0.01
CA ASP A 52 13.07 3.11 -0.41
C ASP A 52 13.28 3.19 -1.93
N VAL A 53 12.20 3.05 -2.69
CA VAL A 53 12.20 3.13 -4.17
C VAL A 53 12.61 4.52 -4.66
N THR A 54 12.29 5.57 -3.90
CA THR A 54 12.52 6.95 -4.32
C THR A 54 13.98 7.37 -4.38
N THR A 55 14.89 6.54 -3.85
CA THR A 55 16.33 6.82 -3.81
C THR A 55 17.04 6.57 -5.16
N ASN A 56 16.57 5.59 -5.94
CA ASN A 56 17.13 5.25 -7.25
C ASN A 56 16.02 4.88 -8.23
N GLN A 57 15.55 5.87 -8.99
CA GLN A 57 14.38 5.71 -9.85
C GLN A 57 14.60 4.71 -11.00
N THR A 58 15.82 4.55 -11.50
CA THR A 58 16.07 3.63 -12.63
C THR A 58 16.32 2.21 -12.20
N CYS A 59 16.83 2.01 -10.98
CA CYS A 59 17.11 0.68 -10.43
C CYS A 59 16.78 0.63 -8.93
N PRO A 60 15.49 0.68 -8.58
CA PRO A 60 15.08 0.65 -7.19
C PRO A 60 15.31 -0.74 -6.59
N ARG A 61 15.58 -0.76 -5.29
CA ARG A 61 15.71 -1.99 -4.50
C ARG A 61 14.74 -1.90 -3.33
N ALA A 62 13.68 -2.72 -3.36
CA ALA A 62 12.85 -2.92 -2.19
C ALA A 62 13.60 -3.73 -1.13
N THR A 63 13.36 -3.40 0.13
CA THR A 63 14.02 -4.02 1.30
C THR A 63 13.07 -4.88 2.13
N HIS A 64 11.77 -4.80 1.85
CA HIS A 64 10.73 -5.43 2.66
C HIS A 64 9.49 -5.75 1.82
N ASN A 65 8.66 -6.67 2.33
CA ASN A 65 7.38 -7.00 1.73
C ASN A 65 6.29 -6.07 2.25
N VAL A 66 5.32 -5.74 1.39
CA VAL A 66 4.13 -5.02 1.84
C VAL A 66 3.28 -5.93 2.73
N THR A 67 2.94 -5.46 3.92
CA THR A 67 2.12 -6.21 4.87
C THR A 67 1.02 -5.33 5.45
N LEU A 68 -0.24 -5.70 5.24
CA LEU A 68 -1.40 -4.89 5.66
C LEU A 68 -1.88 -5.21 7.10
N GLN A 69 -1.58 -6.41 7.62
CA GLN A 69 -2.07 -6.92 8.91
C GLN A 69 -3.59 -6.72 9.11
N THR A 70 -3.99 -5.97 10.14
CA THR A 70 -5.38 -5.72 10.55
C THR A 70 -5.91 -4.38 10.04
N LEU A 71 -5.17 -3.69 9.17
CA LEU A 71 -5.62 -2.44 8.57
C LEU A 71 -6.79 -2.70 7.61
N PRO A 72 -7.75 -1.76 7.48
CA PRO A 72 -8.93 -1.92 6.64
C PRO A 72 -8.63 -1.72 5.14
N PHE A 73 -7.49 -2.25 4.67
CA PHE A 73 -7.02 -2.18 3.30
C PHE A 73 -7.00 -3.57 2.65
N SER A 74 -7.18 -3.60 1.34
CA SER A 74 -6.96 -4.77 0.50
C SER A 74 -6.19 -4.39 -0.77
N TYR A 75 -5.40 -5.33 -1.29
CA TYR A 75 -4.71 -5.14 -2.58
C TYR A 75 -5.72 -5.00 -3.71
N ASN A 76 -5.49 -4.05 -4.61
CA ASN A 76 -6.35 -3.82 -5.76
C ASN A 76 -6.13 -4.89 -6.84
N ARG A 77 -7.18 -5.22 -7.59
CA ARG A 77 -7.13 -6.20 -8.69
C ARG A 77 -6.27 -5.79 -9.89
N LEU A 78 -5.89 -4.51 -9.98
CA LEU A 78 -5.02 -3.95 -11.02
C LEU A 78 -3.54 -4.12 -10.67
N ASP A 79 -3.24 -4.55 -9.45
CA ASP A 79 -1.88 -4.81 -9.02
C ASP A 79 -1.44 -6.24 -9.37
N LEU A 80 -0.14 -6.40 -9.57
CA LEU A 80 0.56 -7.67 -9.59
C LEU A 80 1.69 -7.69 -8.58
N ASN A 81 2.22 -8.88 -8.30
CA ASN A 81 3.36 -9.04 -7.42
C ASN A 81 4.61 -9.45 -8.20
N LEU A 82 5.72 -8.78 -7.89
CA LEU A 82 7.05 -9.10 -8.35
C LEU A 82 7.85 -9.75 -7.23
N SER A 83 8.47 -10.89 -7.50
CA SER A 83 9.44 -11.53 -6.61
C SER A 83 10.85 -11.12 -7.02
N PHE A 84 11.56 -10.46 -6.12
CA PHE A 84 12.98 -10.16 -6.22
C PHE A 84 13.78 -11.17 -5.42
N TYR A 85 14.86 -11.66 -6.03
CA TYR A 85 15.84 -12.53 -5.42
C TYR A 85 17.19 -11.86 -5.47
N PHE A 86 17.80 -11.60 -4.31
CA PHE A 86 18.98 -10.76 -4.22
C PHE A 86 20.25 -11.54 -3.90
N ASN A 87 21.36 -11.09 -4.50
CA ASN A 87 22.70 -11.58 -4.24
C ASN A 87 22.80 -13.12 -4.32
N CYS A 88 22.19 -13.70 -5.35
CA CYS A 88 22.25 -15.12 -5.60
C CYS A 88 23.64 -15.55 -6.07
N SER A 89 24.10 -16.68 -5.55
CA SER A 89 25.27 -17.39 -6.09
C SER A 89 24.96 -17.98 -7.47
N TYR A 90 25.96 -18.57 -8.15
CA TYR A 90 25.76 -19.13 -9.49
C TYR A 90 24.55 -20.09 -9.54
N LEU A 91 23.53 -19.69 -10.29
CA LEU A 91 22.28 -20.42 -10.47
C LEU A 91 22.24 -21.09 -11.85
N PRO A 92 21.74 -22.33 -11.96
CA PRO A 92 21.53 -23.00 -13.24
C PRO A 92 20.26 -22.46 -13.93
N THR A 93 20.18 -21.16 -14.16
CA THR A 93 19.02 -20.48 -14.76
C THR A 93 19.40 -19.80 -16.07
N SER A 94 18.46 -19.76 -17.01
CA SER A 94 18.55 -18.93 -18.22
C SER A 94 17.98 -17.53 -18.02
N ALA A 95 17.55 -17.19 -16.80
CA ALA A 95 17.02 -15.88 -16.49
C ALA A 95 18.09 -14.79 -16.63
N THR A 96 17.70 -13.65 -17.17
CA THR A 96 18.57 -12.47 -17.26
C THR A 96 18.69 -11.82 -15.88
N PRO A 97 19.91 -11.58 -15.37
CA PRO A 97 20.09 -10.91 -14.08
C PRO A 97 19.81 -9.40 -14.18
N ILE A 98 19.47 -8.80 -13.04
CA ILE A 98 19.36 -7.35 -12.85
C ILE A 98 20.78 -6.80 -12.65
N GLU A 99 21.36 -6.24 -13.72
CA GLU A 99 22.76 -5.80 -13.72
C GLU A 99 23.06 -4.77 -12.61
N CYS A 100 22.18 -3.79 -12.41
CA CYS A 100 22.36 -2.73 -11.44
C CYS A 100 22.16 -3.14 -9.97
N LEU A 101 21.64 -4.34 -9.71
CA LEU A 101 21.52 -4.95 -8.37
C LEU A 101 22.46 -6.15 -8.20
N SER A 102 23.42 -6.34 -9.10
CA SER A 102 24.45 -7.37 -9.00
C SER A 102 25.64 -6.85 -8.21
N SER A 103 26.27 -7.72 -7.41
CA SER A 103 27.38 -7.37 -6.51
C SER A 103 28.49 -8.40 -6.61
N GLY A 104 29.59 -8.04 -7.28
CA GLY A 104 30.69 -8.96 -7.55
C GLY A 104 30.24 -10.11 -8.45
N GLU A 105 30.41 -11.35 -7.99
CA GLU A 105 29.95 -12.55 -8.69
C GLU A 105 28.48 -12.90 -8.38
N LYS A 106 27.84 -12.19 -7.44
CA LYS A 106 26.46 -12.44 -7.04
C LYS A 106 25.49 -11.67 -7.93
N GLN A 107 24.43 -12.34 -8.34
CA GLN A 107 23.44 -11.83 -9.29
C GLN A 107 22.07 -11.70 -8.63
N SER A 108 21.28 -10.72 -9.06
CA SER A 108 19.91 -10.53 -8.58
C SER A 108 18.91 -10.75 -9.72
N TYR A 109 17.71 -11.21 -9.40
CA TYR A 109 16.69 -11.60 -10.37
C TYR A 109 15.32 -11.07 -9.98
N VAL A 110 14.45 -10.84 -10.97
CA VAL A 110 13.06 -10.45 -10.78
C VAL A 110 12.15 -11.30 -11.66
N PHE A 111 11.03 -11.72 -11.08
CA PHE A 111 9.98 -12.46 -11.77
C PHE A 111 8.63 -11.91 -11.37
N VAL A 112 7.63 -12.10 -12.23
CA VAL A 112 6.24 -12.03 -11.76
C VAL A 112 6.01 -13.26 -10.88
N VAL A 113 5.37 -13.07 -9.73
CA VAL A 113 5.10 -14.19 -8.81
C VAL A 113 4.33 -15.29 -9.55
N GLY A 114 4.85 -16.51 -9.50
CA GLY A 114 4.32 -17.68 -10.21
C GLY A 114 4.96 -17.96 -11.56
N THR A 115 5.90 -17.12 -12.03
CA THR A 115 6.66 -17.34 -13.27
C THR A 115 8.14 -17.67 -13.02
N GLU A 116 8.50 -17.98 -11.77
CA GLU A 116 9.85 -18.39 -11.42
C GLU A 116 10.22 -19.75 -12.07
N PRO A 117 11.47 -19.93 -12.53
CA PRO A 117 11.94 -21.22 -13.02
C PRO A 117 11.72 -22.36 -12.01
N GLU A 118 11.06 -23.43 -12.47
CA GLU A 118 10.80 -24.62 -11.66
C GLU A 118 12.10 -25.40 -11.35
N GLY A 119 12.09 -26.12 -10.24
CA GLY A 119 13.21 -26.99 -9.84
C GLY A 119 14.42 -26.27 -9.24
N ILE A 120 14.32 -24.96 -9.01
CA ILE A 120 15.34 -24.16 -8.33
C ILE A 120 14.86 -23.84 -6.90
N ASP A 121 15.64 -24.21 -5.89
CA ASP A 121 15.43 -23.73 -4.52
C ASP A 121 16.12 -22.39 -4.32
N TRP A 122 15.42 -21.31 -4.67
CA TRP A 122 15.96 -19.97 -4.61
C TRP A 122 16.43 -19.54 -3.21
N TYR A 123 15.90 -20.13 -2.13
CA TYR A 123 16.30 -19.80 -0.77
C TYR A 123 17.70 -20.32 -0.42
N ASP A 124 18.15 -21.38 -1.06
CA ASP A 124 19.48 -21.96 -0.84
C ASP A 124 20.60 -21.16 -1.55
N PHE A 125 20.25 -20.47 -2.64
CA PHE A 125 21.23 -19.77 -3.48
C PHE A 125 21.27 -18.26 -3.26
N CYS A 126 20.17 -17.67 -2.80
CA CYS A 126 19.99 -16.22 -2.67
C CYS A 126 20.01 -15.79 -1.21
N GLU A 127 20.55 -14.60 -0.94
CA GLU A 127 20.62 -14.08 0.43
C GLU A 127 19.28 -13.58 0.93
N ASP A 128 18.43 -13.12 0.01
CA ASP A 128 17.18 -12.45 0.36
C ASP A 128 16.13 -12.59 -0.75
N LYS A 129 14.87 -12.63 -0.34
CA LYS A 129 13.69 -12.65 -1.22
C LYS A 129 12.69 -11.60 -0.75
N VAL A 130 12.38 -10.67 -1.62
CA VAL A 130 11.39 -9.62 -1.38
C VAL A 130 10.28 -9.69 -2.42
N VAL A 131 9.03 -9.55 -1.98
CA VAL A 131 7.86 -9.46 -2.86
C VAL A 131 7.32 -8.05 -2.81
N VAL A 132 7.26 -7.41 -3.98
CA VAL A 132 6.78 -6.05 -4.16
C VAL A 132 5.49 -6.08 -4.96
N THR A 133 4.52 -5.29 -4.53
CA THR A 133 3.29 -5.07 -5.29
C THR A 133 3.46 -3.85 -6.18
N VAL A 134 3.02 -3.93 -7.43
CA VAL A 134 3.08 -2.84 -8.43
C VAL A 134 1.84 -2.89 -9.33
N ILE A 135 1.48 -1.77 -9.96
CA ILE A 135 0.39 -1.71 -10.94
C ILE A 135 0.78 -2.50 -12.20
N ASP A 136 -0.05 -3.47 -12.62
CA ASP A 136 0.22 -4.40 -13.74
C ASP A 136 0.41 -3.68 -15.09
N SER A 137 -0.38 -2.62 -15.35
CA SER A 137 -0.35 -1.91 -16.64
C SER A 137 1.00 -1.31 -17.02
N GLU A 138 1.91 -1.17 -16.07
CA GLU A 138 3.23 -0.57 -16.28
C GLU A 138 4.32 -1.59 -16.63
N ILE A 139 4.00 -2.88 -16.63
CA ILE A 139 4.95 -3.94 -16.98
C ILE A 139 4.59 -4.50 -18.35
N ASP A 140 5.38 -4.14 -19.37
CA ASP A 140 5.39 -4.90 -20.62
C ASP A 140 6.03 -6.28 -20.37
N GLN A 141 5.18 -7.24 -20.01
CA GLN A 141 5.55 -8.63 -19.75
C GLN A 141 6.21 -9.30 -20.98
N THR A 142 6.08 -8.70 -22.18
CA THR A 142 6.62 -9.26 -23.43
C THR A 142 7.97 -8.68 -23.85
N ASN A 143 8.30 -7.43 -23.51
CA ASN A 143 9.54 -6.77 -23.98
C ASN A 143 10.55 -6.34 -22.90
N GLY A 144 10.28 -6.58 -21.61
CA GLY A 144 11.37 -6.55 -20.63
C GLY A 144 10.94 -6.14 -19.23
N LEU A 145 10.56 -7.13 -18.41
CA LEU A 145 10.44 -6.95 -16.96
C LEU A 145 11.71 -6.32 -16.37
N ILE A 146 12.90 -6.74 -16.83
CA ILE A 146 14.21 -6.19 -16.42
C ILE A 146 14.32 -4.68 -16.70
N THR A 147 13.72 -4.18 -17.78
CA THR A 147 13.75 -2.75 -18.12
C THR A 147 12.56 -1.98 -17.54
N GLY A 148 11.46 -2.67 -17.20
CA GLY A 148 10.20 -2.05 -16.78
C GLY A 148 9.98 -2.01 -15.26
N PHE A 149 10.57 -2.93 -14.49
CA PHE A 149 10.29 -3.03 -13.05
C PHE A 149 10.58 -1.73 -12.29
N GLY A 150 11.63 -1.00 -12.71
CA GLY A 150 11.98 0.28 -12.10
C GLY A 150 10.83 1.29 -12.23
N GLY A 151 10.30 1.47 -13.44
CA GLY A 151 9.13 2.33 -13.68
C GLY A 151 7.92 1.91 -12.87
N ALA A 152 7.56 0.62 -12.92
CA ALA A 152 6.42 0.07 -12.18
C ALA A 152 6.53 0.31 -10.66
N MET A 153 7.72 0.14 -10.07
CA MET A 153 7.94 0.43 -8.65
C MET A 153 7.83 1.93 -8.33
N ASN A 154 8.26 2.82 -9.22
CA ASN A 154 8.08 4.27 -9.04
C ASN A 154 6.62 4.70 -9.18
N ASP A 155 5.84 3.97 -9.96
CA ASP A 155 4.41 4.24 -10.08
C ASP A 155 3.62 3.81 -8.86
N GLY A 156 4.09 2.76 -8.19
CA GLY A 156 3.58 2.30 -6.91
C GLY A 156 2.57 1.17 -7.06
N PHE A 157 1.71 1.02 -6.05
CA PHE A 157 0.63 0.04 -5.99
C PHE A 157 -0.62 0.65 -5.38
N ILE A 158 -1.77 -0.01 -5.56
CA ILE A 158 -3.07 0.52 -5.17
C ILE A 158 -3.66 -0.32 -4.04
N LEU A 159 -4.00 0.35 -2.94
CA LEU A 159 -4.81 -0.26 -1.89
C LEU A 159 -6.25 0.23 -2.00
N ASP A 160 -7.18 -0.70 -2.06
CA ASP A 160 -8.59 -0.41 -1.81
C ASP A 160 -8.76 -0.27 -0.30
N TRP A 161 -9.43 0.79 0.17
CA TRP A 161 -9.93 0.81 1.53
C TRP A 161 -11.38 0.39 1.55
N ARG A 162 -11.73 -0.37 2.58
CA ARG A 162 -13.12 -0.71 2.80
C ARG A 162 -13.86 0.54 3.23
N THR A 163 -14.70 1.08 2.36
CA THR A 163 -15.87 1.83 2.83
C THR A 163 -16.72 0.84 3.59
N MET A 164 -16.76 0.97 4.91
CA MET A 164 -17.81 0.31 5.68
C MET A 164 -19.10 0.90 5.14
N ALA A 165 -19.99 0.09 4.56
CA ALA A 165 -21.31 0.55 4.13
C ALA A 165 -22.06 1.22 5.29
N GLU A 166 -21.66 0.89 6.53
CA GLU A 166 -22.14 1.55 7.74
C GLU A 166 -21.61 3.01 7.90
N CYS A 167 -20.42 3.35 7.37
CA CYS A 167 -19.90 4.74 7.39
C CYS A 167 -20.80 5.66 6.56
N ASP A 168 -21.31 5.21 5.41
CA ASP A 168 -22.13 6.04 4.53
C ASP A 168 -23.35 6.59 5.26
N MET A 169 -24.02 5.75 6.04
CA MET A 169 -25.17 6.15 6.85
C MET A 169 -24.80 7.08 8.01
N CYS A 170 -23.66 6.83 8.65
CA CYS A 170 -23.17 7.67 9.73
C CYS A 170 -22.79 9.06 9.25
N GLU A 171 -22.00 9.15 8.18
CA GLU A 171 -21.54 10.39 7.60
C GLU A 171 -22.70 11.18 6.99
N ALA A 172 -23.66 10.52 6.34
CA ALA A 172 -24.90 11.14 5.87
C ALA A 172 -25.78 11.68 7.02
N SER A 173 -25.56 11.25 8.25
CA SER A 173 -26.29 11.71 9.44
C SER A 173 -25.55 12.77 10.27
N ASP A 174 -24.52 13.40 9.69
CA ASP A 174 -23.60 14.34 10.35
C ASP A 174 -22.77 13.70 11.48
N GLY A 175 -22.55 12.38 11.40
CA GLY A 175 -21.68 11.62 12.29
C GLY A 175 -20.26 11.47 11.73
N ARG A 176 -19.31 11.14 12.60
CA ARG A 176 -17.96 10.73 12.21
C ARG A 176 -17.80 9.23 12.34
N CYS A 177 -17.40 8.57 11.25
CA CYS A 177 -17.14 7.14 11.26
C CYS A 177 -15.86 6.81 12.03
N GLY A 178 -15.86 5.68 12.75
CA GLY A 178 -14.65 5.08 13.28
C GLY A 178 -14.79 3.58 13.50
N TYR A 179 -13.69 2.94 13.87
CA TYR A 179 -13.61 1.48 13.96
C TYR A 179 -12.90 1.06 15.23
N ASN A 180 -13.51 0.12 15.96
CA ASN A 180 -12.91 -0.46 17.15
C ASN A 180 -12.08 -1.69 16.75
N TYR A 181 -10.75 -1.55 16.80
CA TYR A 181 -9.84 -2.65 16.45
C TYR A 181 -9.86 -3.83 17.44
N VAL A 182 -10.33 -3.62 18.68
CA VAL A 182 -10.43 -4.68 19.70
C VAL A 182 -11.69 -5.52 19.48
N THR A 183 -12.85 -4.86 19.35
CA THR A 183 -14.14 -5.57 19.16
C THR A 183 -14.42 -5.91 17.70
N LYS A 184 -13.67 -5.33 16.77
CA LYS A 184 -13.86 -5.42 15.31
C LYS A 184 -15.22 -4.88 14.86
N GLU A 185 -15.67 -3.82 15.52
CA GLU A 185 -16.99 -3.22 15.28
C GLU A 185 -16.86 -1.81 14.70
N PHE A 186 -17.83 -1.49 13.83
CA PHE A 186 -18.10 -0.15 13.34
C PHE A 186 -18.66 0.74 14.46
N LEU A 187 -18.23 2.01 14.48
CA LEU A 187 -18.70 3.04 15.40
C LEU A 187 -19.05 4.32 14.63
N CYS A 188 -20.14 4.96 15.02
CA CYS A 188 -20.57 6.26 14.57
C CYS A 188 -20.55 7.27 15.73
N PHE A 189 -19.64 8.24 15.66
CA PHE A 189 -19.44 9.27 16.67
C PHE A 189 -20.30 10.49 16.34
N CYS A 190 -21.27 10.78 17.20
CA CYS A 190 -22.26 11.82 16.97
C CYS A 190 -21.90 13.14 17.63
N SER A 191 -22.39 14.23 17.05
CA SER A 191 -22.13 15.59 17.54
C SER A 191 -22.73 15.86 18.93
N ASP A 192 -23.70 15.05 19.36
CA ASP A 192 -24.31 15.08 20.71
C ASP A 192 -23.47 14.31 21.76
N GLY A 193 -22.36 13.70 21.35
CA GLY A 193 -21.46 12.92 22.20
C GLY A 193 -21.83 11.43 22.30
N ASN A 194 -22.91 10.98 21.68
CA ASN A 194 -23.28 9.57 21.66
C ASN A 194 -22.46 8.77 20.63
N ILE A 195 -22.23 7.48 20.91
CA ILE A 195 -21.63 6.53 19.97
C ILE A 195 -22.71 5.51 19.59
N LYS A 196 -22.93 5.34 18.29
CA LYS A 196 -23.93 4.41 17.72
C LYS A 196 -23.27 3.43 16.76
N ASN A 197 -23.98 2.38 16.38
CA ASN A 197 -23.47 1.36 15.45
C ASN A 197 -24.08 1.47 14.04
N ASP A 198 -24.79 2.58 13.76
CA ASP A 198 -25.40 2.85 12.45
C ASP A 198 -25.27 4.34 12.03
N ARG A 199 -26.00 5.26 12.68
CA ARG A 199 -26.11 6.69 12.32
C ARG A 199 -26.59 7.53 13.51
N CYS A 200 -26.30 8.82 13.48
CA CYS A 200 -26.64 9.75 14.56
C CYS A 200 -28.12 10.08 14.66
N LYS A 201 -28.77 10.31 13.52
CA LYS A 201 -30.20 10.63 13.42
C LYS A 201 -31.01 9.40 13.03
N GLY A 202 -31.93 8.97 13.90
CA GLY A 202 -32.94 7.98 13.54
C GLY A 202 -34.18 8.67 12.99
N ILE A 203 -34.74 8.19 11.87
CA ILE A 203 -36.15 8.42 11.59
C ILE A 203 -36.90 7.52 12.59
N GLU A 204 -37.56 8.11 13.57
CA GLU A 204 -38.59 7.40 14.34
C GLU A 204 -39.69 7.03 13.34
N VAL A 205 -39.78 5.75 12.98
CA VAL A 205 -40.99 5.25 12.32
C VAL A 205 -42.04 5.20 13.42
N GLU A 206 -42.82 6.27 13.53
CA GLU A 206 -44.10 6.24 14.24
C GLU A 206 -44.99 5.19 13.57
N THR A 207 -45.01 3.96 14.09
CA THR A 207 -46.12 3.04 13.85
C THR A 207 -47.31 3.56 14.64
N GLY A 208 -48.04 4.50 14.05
CA GLY A 208 -49.35 4.95 14.51
C GLY A 208 -50.46 4.04 13.98
N GLY A 209 -51.36 3.61 14.87
CA GLY A 209 -52.63 2.97 14.53
C GLY A 209 -52.99 1.79 15.42
#